data_AF-A0A8J1UIX8-F1
#
_entry.id   AF-A0A8J1UIX8-F1
#
_cell.length_a   1.000
_cell.length_b   1.000
_cell.length_c   1.000
_cell.angle_alpha   90.00
_cell.angle_beta   90.00
_cell.angle_gamma   90.00
#
_symmetry.space_group_name_H-M   'P 1'
#
loop_
_entity.id
_entity.type
_entity.pdbx_description
1 polymer ?
#
loop_
_entity_poly.entity_id
_entity_poly.type
_entity_poly.pdbx_seq_one_letter_code
_entity_poly.pdbx_strand_id
1 'polypeptide(L)'
;MQSSEMALSSAPSETNNVRTIVARRYYVKHSIVPFEEDATHEFKGHANICIEDIPNYCVNAGASSKRSRQPISKTLNGFINTGEGGTVYCGILDSGSVKGIKLIQYKKDHYVASVDDCMGRFNPPVDKSRYEVRFIPVVEPNSSQAEISAICSYDSRKGVSLESRRREHLLRSQNYCWCDKESIALFNNNVIAPSYIIEICIKPWAECASMKNSSSLVNILSPYHEDEEGLCYFRRQASVVQYSLCEMIQFTRQDVQDYFKEKIKKLEEQLKMIIVSGNKIL
;
A
#
# COMPACT_ATOMS: atom_id res chain seq x y z
N MET A 1 55.05 2.90 54.51
CA MET A 1 54.42 1.58 54.28
C MET A 1 52.97 1.82 53.84
N GLN A 2 52.38 0.86 53.12
CA GLN A 2 50.94 0.70 52.84
C GLN A 2 50.11 0.79 54.16
N SER A 3 48.80 1.01 54.22
CA SER A 3 47.70 1.38 53.30
C SER A 3 46.46 1.72 54.18
N SER A 4 45.26 2.13 53.75
CA SER A 4 44.60 2.34 52.44
C SER A 4 43.42 3.31 52.64
N GLU A 5 43.02 4.06 51.61
CA GLU A 5 41.79 4.85 51.64
C GLU A 5 40.56 3.99 51.32
N MET A 6 39.50 4.10 52.13
CA MET A 6 38.16 3.59 51.80
C MET A 6 37.25 4.77 51.42
N ALA A 7 36.86 4.84 50.15
CA ALA A 7 35.92 5.84 49.66
C ALA A 7 34.49 5.55 50.16
N LEU A 8 33.82 6.56 50.75
CA LEU A 8 32.41 6.47 51.08
C LEU A 8 31.54 6.57 49.81
N SER A 9 30.50 5.73 49.77
CA SER A 9 29.52 5.69 48.69
C SER A 9 28.69 6.97 48.62
N SER A 10 28.73 7.65 47.46
CA SER A 10 27.73 8.64 47.05
C SER A 10 26.73 8.00 46.10
N ALA A 11 25.42 8.18 46.35
CA ALA A 11 24.37 7.61 45.52
C ALA A 11 24.37 8.23 44.10
N PRO A 12 24.22 7.43 43.03
CA PRO A 12 24.11 7.96 41.67
C PRO A 12 22.71 8.58 41.46
N SER A 13 22.71 9.84 41.02
CA SER A 13 21.53 10.61 40.62
C SER A 13 20.68 9.91 39.56
N GLU A 14 19.35 10.02 39.67
CA GLU A 14 18.38 9.49 38.71
C GLU A 14 18.60 10.05 37.30
N THR A 15 19.22 9.26 36.42
CA THR A 15 19.43 9.65 35.02
C THR A 15 18.15 9.45 34.21
N ASN A 16 17.52 10.59 33.85
CA ASN A 16 16.59 10.80 32.73
C ASN A 16 16.31 9.57 31.83
N ASN A 17 15.31 8.77 32.19
CA ASN A 17 14.79 7.71 31.33
C ASN A 17 13.63 8.25 30.49
N VAL A 18 13.92 9.26 29.65
CA VAL A 18 12.97 9.82 28.68
C VAL A 18 12.73 8.76 27.60
N ARG A 19 11.71 7.93 27.83
CA ARG A 19 11.21 6.98 26.82
C ARG A 19 10.95 7.74 25.53
N THR A 20 11.73 7.43 24.49
CA THR A 20 11.44 7.89 23.13
C THR A 20 10.08 7.33 22.73
N ILE A 21 9.03 8.13 22.86
CA ILE A 21 7.71 7.79 22.34
C ILE A 21 7.87 7.76 20.82
N VAL A 22 7.97 6.56 20.26
CA VAL A 22 7.97 6.36 18.81
C VAL A 22 6.66 6.96 18.29
N ALA A 23 6.76 8.10 17.61
CA ALA A 23 5.62 8.81 17.06
C ALA A 23 4.95 7.90 16.02
N ARG A 24 3.86 7.24 16.43
CA ARG A 24 3.09 6.38 15.54
C ARG A 24 2.32 7.26 14.56
N ARG A 25 2.37 6.92 13.27
CA ARG A 25 1.60 7.57 12.20
C ARG A 25 0.10 7.46 12.52
N TYR A 26 -0.62 8.56 12.42
CA TYR A 26 -2.08 8.64 12.52
C TYR A 26 -2.62 9.72 11.58
N TYR A 27 -3.92 9.66 11.29
CA TYR A 27 -4.64 10.72 10.59
C TYR A 27 -5.61 11.43 11.53
N VAL A 28 -5.87 12.72 11.31
CA VAL A 28 -6.87 13.47 12.06
C VAL A 28 -8.16 13.51 11.25
N LYS A 29 -9.28 13.08 11.85
CA LYS A 29 -10.58 13.05 11.18
C LYS A 29 -11.02 14.46 10.78
N HIS A 30 -11.68 14.59 9.64
CA HIS A 30 -12.12 15.82 8.99
C HIS A 30 -11.00 16.80 8.58
N SER A 31 -9.72 16.56 8.94
CA SER A 31 -8.61 17.32 8.36
C SER A 31 -8.45 16.98 6.87
N ILE A 32 -7.81 17.90 6.14
CA ILE A 32 -7.34 17.65 4.77
C ILE A 32 -5.92 17.08 4.85
N VAL A 33 -5.59 16.09 4.03
CA VAL A 33 -4.21 15.58 3.92
C VAL A 33 -3.29 16.58 3.20
N PRO A 34 -1.99 16.64 3.55
CA PRO A 34 -1.05 17.61 2.97
C PRO A 34 -0.50 17.19 1.59
N PHE A 35 -1.23 16.35 0.85
CA PHE A 35 -0.87 15.82 -0.46
C PHE A 35 -2.14 15.64 -1.30
N GLU A 36 -2.01 15.63 -2.62
CA GLU A 36 -3.12 15.50 -3.57
C GLU A 36 -3.10 14.12 -4.24
N GLU A 37 -4.12 13.81 -5.07
CA GLU A 37 -4.06 12.64 -5.95
C GLU A 37 -3.09 12.90 -7.11
N ASP A 38 -2.15 11.98 -7.35
CA ASP A 38 -1.10 12.15 -8.36
C ASP A 38 -0.79 10.80 -9.05
N ALA A 39 0.38 10.69 -9.69
CA ALA A 39 0.84 9.45 -10.33
C ALA A 39 1.11 8.29 -9.34
N THR A 40 1.15 8.55 -8.04
CA THR A 40 1.49 7.61 -6.95
C THR A 40 0.50 7.63 -5.77
N HIS A 41 -0.40 8.61 -5.68
CA HIS A 41 -1.41 8.76 -4.62
C HIS A 41 -2.83 8.68 -5.21
N GLU A 42 -3.69 7.87 -4.57
CA GLU A 42 -5.12 7.74 -4.91
C GLU A 42 -5.97 7.74 -3.64
N PHE A 43 -7.05 8.53 -3.61
CA PHE A 43 -8.02 8.56 -2.52
C PHE A 43 -9.27 7.76 -2.89
N LYS A 44 -9.83 7.05 -1.90
CA LYS A 44 -11.09 6.32 -2.06
C LYS A 44 -11.90 6.42 -0.78
N GLY A 45 -13.09 7.02 -0.85
CA GLY A 45 -14.02 7.10 0.29
C GLY A 45 -14.60 5.75 0.74
N HIS A 46 -14.24 4.65 0.07
CA HIS A 46 -14.72 3.29 0.29
C HIS A 46 -13.55 2.27 0.22
N ALA A 47 -13.84 1.00 0.53
CA ALA A 47 -12.90 -0.11 0.46
C ALA A 47 -13.56 -1.30 -0.27
N ASN A 48 -13.96 -1.10 -1.52
CA ASN A 48 -14.44 -2.19 -2.39
C ASN A 48 -13.25 -2.57 -3.27
N ILE A 49 -12.67 -3.75 -3.05
CA ILE A 49 -11.37 -4.09 -3.63
C ILE A 49 -11.55 -4.46 -5.10
N CYS A 50 -12.39 -5.46 -5.36
CA CYS A 50 -12.60 -6.02 -6.70
C CYS A 50 -13.92 -5.55 -7.31
N ILE A 51 -14.11 -5.82 -8.61
CA ILE A 51 -15.36 -5.50 -9.32
C ILE A 51 -16.61 -6.15 -8.69
N GLU A 52 -16.47 -7.35 -8.11
CA GLU A 52 -17.57 -8.12 -7.49
C GLU A 52 -17.97 -7.60 -6.11
N ASP A 53 -17.10 -6.82 -5.45
CA ASP A 53 -17.37 -6.21 -4.15
C ASP A 53 -18.27 -4.96 -4.28
N ILE A 54 -18.46 -4.44 -5.50
CA ILE A 54 -19.23 -3.20 -5.75
C ILE A 54 -20.74 -3.51 -5.71
N PRO A 55 -21.52 -2.91 -4.80
CA PRO A 55 -22.95 -3.15 -4.75
C PRO A 55 -23.69 -2.70 -6.01
N ASN A 56 -24.70 -3.46 -6.44
CA ASN A 56 -25.50 -3.17 -7.64
C ASN A 56 -26.12 -1.76 -7.65
N TYR A 57 -26.46 -1.19 -6.49
CA TYR A 57 -27.00 0.17 -6.37
C TYR A 57 -25.97 1.28 -6.69
N CYS A 58 -24.69 0.95 -6.86
CA CYS A 58 -23.67 1.88 -7.37
C CYS A 58 -23.67 1.99 -8.91
N VAL A 59 -24.49 1.21 -9.62
CA VAL A 59 -24.71 1.36 -11.06
C VAL A 59 -25.82 2.40 -11.28
N ASN A 60 -25.50 3.51 -11.95
CA ASN A 60 -26.50 4.51 -12.29
C ASN A 60 -27.43 3.96 -13.38
N ALA A 61 -28.75 3.96 -13.14
CA ALA A 61 -29.77 3.42 -14.05
C ALA A 61 -30.07 4.32 -15.29
N GLY A 62 -29.15 5.22 -15.66
CA GLY A 62 -29.30 6.16 -16.77
C GLY A 62 -28.52 5.75 -18.03
N ALA A 63 -28.69 6.52 -19.11
CA ALA A 63 -28.10 6.25 -20.42
C ALA A 63 -26.54 6.23 -20.45
N SER A 64 -25.87 6.67 -19.38
CA SER A 64 -24.45 6.39 -19.16
C SER A 64 -24.29 5.30 -18.09
N SER A 65 -23.74 4.16 -18.48
CA SER A 65 -23.38 3.02 -17.62
C SER A 65 -22.24 3.29 -16.61
N LYS A 66 -22.02 4.57 -16.27
CA LYS A 66 -20.98 5.01 -15.33
C LYS A 66 -21.39 4.62 -13.90
N ARG A 67 -20.62 3.73 -13.27
CA ARG A 67 -20.78 3.39 -11.85
C ARG A 67 -20.29 4.55 -10.97
N SER A 68 -20.99 4.84 -9.88
CA SER A 68 -20.59 5.87 -8.90
C SER A 68 -19.38 5.48 -8.05
N ARG A 69 -18.97 4.20 -8.11
CA ARG A 69 -17.72 3.68 -7.55
C ARG A 69 -17.01 2.83 -8.59
N GLN A 70 -15.69 2.92 -8.62
CA GLN A 70 -14.80 2.04 -9.37
C GLN A 70 -14.13 1.07 -8.38
N PRO A 71 -13.75 -0.14 -8.79
CA PRO A 71 -13.02 -1.04 -7.89
C PRO A 71 -11.61 -0.48 -7.63
N ILE A 72 -11.04 -0.83 -6.49
CA ILE A 72 -9.68 -0.40 -6.15
C ILE A 72 -8.65 -1.17 -6.99
N SER A 73 -8.95 -2.43 -7.37
CA SER A 73 -8.15 -3.29 -8.25
C SER A 73 -7.62 -2.56 -9.49
N LYS A 74 -8.50 -1.83 -10.17
CA LYS A 74 -8.17 -0.98 -11.33
C LYS A 74 -7.02 0.02 -11.07
N THR A 75 -7.03 0.73 -9.93
CA THR A 75 -5.95 1.66 -9.60
C THR A 75 -4.68 0.91 -9.16
N LEU A 76 -4.83 -0.22 -8.45
CA LEU A 76 -3.68 -1.05 -8.06
C LEU A 76 -2.97 -1.62 -9.29
N ASN A 77 -3.71 -2.12 -10.28
CA ASN A 77 -3.20 -2.54 -11.59
C ASN A 77 -2.45 -1.39 -12.28
N GLY A 78 -3.02 -0.18 -12.26
CA GLY A 78 -2.38 1.05 -12.74
C GLY A 78 -1.02 1.37 -12.11
N PHE A 79 -0.89 1.26 -10.77
CA PHE A 79 0.37 1.47 -10.04
C PHE A 79 1.39 0.33 -10.26
N ILE A 80 0.92 -0.89 -10.49
CA ILE A 80 1.79 -2.04 -10.75
C ILE A 80 2.43 -1.91 -12.13
N ASN A 81 1.64 -1.58 -13.15
CA ASN A 81 2.06 -1.56 -14.56
C ASN A 81 2.92 -0.35 -14.94
N THR A 82 2.77 0.77 -14.23
CA THR A 82 3.70 1.91 -14.35
C THR A 82 5.07 1.62 -13.73
N GLY A 83 5.19 0.63 -12.84
CA GLY A 83 6.44 0.27 -12.19
C GLY A 83 6.93 1.27 -11.12
N GLU A 84 6.36 2.47 -11.05
CA GLU A 84 6.63 3.48 -10.01
C GLU A 84 6.06 3.10 -8.64
N GLY A 85 5.03 2.24 -8.61
CA GLY A 85 4.29 1.92 -7.40
C GLY A 85 3.29 3.01 -7.02
N GLY A 86 2.89 3.06 -5.75
CA GLY A 86 1.93 4.05 -5.25
C GLY A 86 1.17 3.57 -4.02
N THR A 87 0.23 4.37 -3.52
CA THR A 87 -0.63 4.04 -2.38
C THR A 87 -2.07 4.47 -2.64
N VAL A 88 -3.01 3.51 -2.44
CA VAL A 88 -4.45 3.80 -2.35
C VAL A 88 -4.81 4.02 -0.88
N TYR A 89 -5.46 5.14 -0.58
CA TYR A 89 -5.89 5.54 0.76
C TYR A 89 -7.40 5.36 0.92
N CYS A 90 -7.82 4.21 1.47
CA CYS A 90 -9.22 3.92 1.70
C CYS A 90 -9.71 4.59 2.99
N GLY A 91 -10.75 5.41 2.89
CA GLY A 91 -11.28 6.24 3.96
C GLY A 91 -10.93 7.73 3.87
N ILE A 92 -10.23 8.14 2.81
CA ILE A 92 -10.04 9.56 2.44
C ILE A 92 -11.03 9.88 1.31
N LEU A 93 -11.72 11.01 1.40
CA LEU A 93 -12.63 11.48 0.35
C LEU A 93 -11.84 12.13 -0.79
N ASP A 94 -12.43 12.21 -1.98
CA ASP A 94 -11.87 12.83 -3.18
C ASP A 94 -11.46 14.31 -2.95
N SER A 95 -12.00 14.97 -1.91
CA SER A 95 -11.60 16.31 -1.44
C SER A 95 -10.35 16.34 -0.54
N GLY A 96 -9.63 15.21 -0.39
CA GLY A 96 -8.54 15.04 0.57
C GLY A 96 -8.97 14.94 2.04
N SER A 97 -10.29 14.98 2.34
CA SER A 97 -10.78 14.97 3.71
C SER A 97 -10.75 13.57 4.33
N VAL A 98 -10.10 13.44 5.49
CA VAL A 98 -10.00 12.19 6.26
C VAL A 98 -11.34 11.84 6.89
N LYS A 99 -11.98 10.76 6.45
CA LYS A 99 -13.24 10.27 7.04
C LYS A 99 -13.01 9.03 7.91
N GLY A 100 -12.22 8.09 7.45
CA GLY A 100 -11.93 6.82 8.12
C GLY A 100 -13.00 5.73 7.98
N ILE A 101 -12.56 4.49 8.08
CA ILE A 101 -13.39 3.27 8.05
C ILE A 101 -13.33 2.63 9.44
N LYS A 102 -14.48 2.30 10.03
CA LYS A 102 -14.55 1.62 11.33
C LYS A 102 -14.20 0.15 11.15
N LEU A 103 -13.14 -0.33 11.80
CA LEU A 103 -12.62 -1.69 11.62
C LEU A 103 -12.41 -2.41 12.95
N ILE A 104 -13.15 -3.50 13.15
CA ILE A 104 -12.79 -4.56 14.08
C ILE A 104 -11.68 -5.44 13.48
N GLN A 105 -11.02 -6.26 14.31
CA GLN A 105 -9.91 -7.11 13.84
C GLN A 105 -10.29 -8.02 12.67
N TYR A 106 -11.45 -8.69 12.75
CA TYR A 106 -11.94 -9.56 11.68
C TYR A 106 -12.16 -8.81 10.35
N LYS A 107 -12.48 -7.51 10.38
CA LYS A 107 -12.57 -6.72 9.14
C LYS A 107 -11.21 -6.33 8.59
N LYS A 108 -10.20 -6.12 9.44
CA LYS A 108 -8.81 -5.95 8.98
C LYS A 108 -8.31 -7.23 8.31
N ASP A 109 -8.58 -8.38 8.92
CA ASP A 109 -8.23 -9.71 8.38
C ASP A 109 -8.94 -9.97 7.04
N HIS A 110 -10.25 -9.64 6.94
CA HIS A 110 -11.00 -9.64 5.67
C HIS A 110 -10.30 -8.79 4.60
N TYR A 111 -9.98 -7.51 4.87
CA TYR A 111 -9.38 -6.64 3.84
C TYR A 111 -7.99 -7.09 3.38
N VAL A 112 -7.19 -7.70 4.26
CA VAL A 112 -5.93 -8.33 3.84
C VAL A 112 -6.22 -9.50 2.89
N ALA A 113 -7.18 -10.38 3.24
CA ALA A 113 -7.57 -11.49 2.38
C ALA A 113 -8.15 -11.04 1.03
N SER A 114 -8.97 -9.98 0.99
CA SER A 114 -9.52 -9.41 -0.24
C SER A 114 -8.44 -8.86 -1.18
N VAL A 115 -7.42 -8.18 -0.64
CA VAL A 115 -6.29 -7.66 -1.45
C VAL A 115 -5.41 -8.81 -1.94
N ASP A 116 -5.15 -9.82 -1.11
CA ASP A 116 -4.35 -10.98 -1.50
C ASP A 116 -5.06 -11.81 -2.60
N ASP A 117 -6.38 -11.99 -2.48
CA ASP A 117 -7.22 -12.63 -3.49
C ASP A 117 -7.25 -11.85 -4.82
N CYS A 118 -7.38 -10.53 -4.76
CA CYS A 118 -7.30 -9.65 -5.93
C CYS A 118 -5.95 -9.77 -6.65
N MET A 119 -4.87 -9.64 -5.90
CA MET A 119 -3.49 -9.71 -6.41
C MET A 119 -3.12 -11.07 -6.98
N GLY A 120 -3.65 -12.14 -6.39
CA GLY A 120 -3.50 -13.52 -6.88
C GLY A 120 -4.29 -13.83 -8.15
N ARG A 121 -5.29 -13.01 -8.50
CA ARG A 121 -6.11 -13.14 -9.72
C ARG A 121 -5.60 -12.36 -10.92
N PHE A 122 -4.71 -11.39 -10.73
CA PHE A 122 -4.09 -10.69 -11.85
C PHE A 122 -3.33 -11.68 -12.74
N ASN A 123 -3.16 -11.34 -14.01
CA ASN A 123 -2.43 -12.17 -14.97
C ASN A 123 -1.22 -11.40 -15.54
N PRO A 124 0.03 -11.74 -15.14
CA PRO A 124 0.41 -12.77 -14.17
C PRO A 124 0.07 -12.38 -12.72
N PRO A 125 0.00 -13.32 -11.77
CA PRO A 125 -0.25 -13.01 -10.37
C PRO A 125 0.84 -12.11 -9.76
N VAL A 126 0.43 -11.20 -8.87
CA VAL A 126 1.34 -10.24 -8.23
C VAL A 126 1.94 -10.85 -6.96
N ASP A 127 3.28 -10.93 -6.92
CA ASP A 127 3.99 -11.48 -5.76
C ASP A 127 3.74 -10.66 -4.47
N LYS A 128 3.60 -11.37 -3.34
CA LYS A 128 3.29 -10.78 -2.03
C LYS A 128 4.34 -9.76 -1.55
N SER A 129 5.58 -9.82 -2.04
CA SER A 129 6.60 -8.82 -1.69
C SER A 129 6.39 -7.46 -2.36
N ARG A 130 5.63 -7.39 -3.47
CA ARG A 130 5.34 -6.17 -4.25
C ARG A 130 4.34 -5.23 -3.59
N TYR A 131 3.59 -5.67 -2.58
CA TYR A 131 2.57 -4.84 -1.94
C TYR A 131 2.48 -5.07 -0.43
N GLU A 132 1.84 -4.14 0.27
CA GLU A 132 1.51 -4.27 1.69
C GLU A 132 0.21 -3.53 2.01
N VAL A 133 -0.50 -4.00 3.04
CA VAL A 133 -1.73 -3.39 3.55
C VAL A 133 -1.48 -2.91 4.97
N ARG A 134 -1.64 -1.60 5.21
CA ARG A 134 -1.45 -0.96 6.52
C ARG A 134 -2.76 -0.36 7.01
N PHE A 135 -2.99 -0.43 8.32
CA PHE A 135 -4.16 0.13 8.98
C PHE A 135 -3.73 1.27 9.90
N ILE A 136 -3.78 2.50 9.39
CA ILE A 136 -3.33 3.69 10.12
C ILE A 136 -4.50 4.26 10.93
N PRO A 137 -4.37 4.46 12.25
CA PRO A 137 -5.48 4.94 13.08
C PRO A 137 -5.91 6.37 12.71
N VAL A 138 -7.21 6.63 12.87
CA VAL A 138 -7.81 7.97 12.75
C VAL A 138 -8.23 8.46 14.13
N VAL A 139 -7.74 9.63 14.53
CA VAL A 139 -8.07 10.30 15.81
C VAL A 139 -9.04 11.45 15.58
N GLU A 140 -9.80 11.84 16.61
CA GLU A 140 -10.68 13.01 16.55
C GLU A 140 -9.85 14.32 16.72
N PRO A 141 -10.23 15.46 16.11
CA PRO A 141 -9.43 16.70 16.10
C PRO A 141 -8.97 17.22 17.46
N ASN A 142 -9.80 17.04 18.49
CA ASN A 142 -9.57 17.58 19.83
C ASN A 142 -9.06 16.50 20.81
N SER A 143 -8.54 15.38 20.31
CA SER A 143 -7.99 14.30 21.15
C SER A 143 -6.74 14.77 21.89
N SER A 144 -6.68 14.52 23.20
CA SER A 144 -5.47 14.75 24.01
C SER A 144 -4.33 13.82 23.60
N GLN A 145 -3.09 14.18 23.93
CA GLN A 145 -1.92 13.35 23.63
C GLN A 145 -2.02 11.94 24.26
N ALA A 146 -2.69 11.82 25.41
CA ALA A 146 -2.95 10.55 26.07
C ALA A 146 -3.92 9.67 25.26
N GLU A 147 -5.01 10.25 24.73
CA GLU A 147 -5.98 9.56 23.88
C GLU A 147 -5.38 9.18 22.52
N ILE A 148 -4.62 10.08 21.89
CA ILE A 148 -3.87 9.78 20.66
C ILE A 148 -2.92 8.61 20.89
N SER A 149 -2.15 8.63 21.98
CA SER A 149 -1.26 7.53 22.35
C SER A 149 -2.03 6.23 22.62
N ALA A 150 -3.18 6.29 23.30
CA ALA A 150 -4.01 5.13 23.57
C ALA A 150 -4.53 4.49 22.26
N ILE A 151 -5.14 5.29 21.38
CA ILE A 151 -5.65 4.87 20.06
C ILE A 151 -4.52 4.30 19.20
N CYS A 152 -3.37 4.98 19.14
CA CYS A 152 -2.23 4.52 18.34
C CYS A 152 -1.56 3.28 18.92
N SER A 153 -1.64 3.06 20.24
CA SER A 153 -1.11 1.87 20.91
C SER A 153 -2.05 0.66 20.88
N TYR A 154 -3.34 0.88 20.57
CA TYR A 154 -4.37 -0.14 20.57
C TYR A 154 -4.06 -1.28 19.59
N ASP A 155 -3.98 -2.50 20.13
CA ASP A 155 -3.79 -3.71 19.35
C ASP A 155 -5.09 -4.51 19.32
N SER A 156 -5.84 -4.38 18.22
CA SER A 156 -7.11 -5.06 18.01
C SER A 156 -7.02 -6.60 17.97
N ARG A 157 -5.81 -7.18 17.97
CA ARG A 157 -5.60 -8.63 18.08
C ARG A 157 -5.69 -9.12 19.53
N LYS A 158 -5.55 -8.25 20.52
CA LYS A 158 -5.67 -8.61 21.95
C LYS A 158 -7.13 -8.91 22.27
N GLY A 159 -7.38 -10.04 22.95
CA GLY A 159 -8.74 -10.50 23.28
C GLY A 159 -9.48 -11.24 22.16
N VAL A 160 -8.83 -11.50 21.03
CA VAL A 160 -9.42 -12.22 19.89
C VAL A 160 -8.72 -13.56 19.69
N SER A 161 -9.47 -14.67 19.57
CA SER A 161 -8.87 -16.00 19.37
C SER A 161 -8.27 -16.15 17.97
N LEU A 162 -7.17 -16.90 17.84
CA LEU A 162 -6.54 -17.16 16.54
C LEU A 162 -7.45 -17.97 15.61
N GLU A 163 -8.20 -18.93 16.15
CA GLU A 163 -9.14 -19.75 15.37
C GLU A 163 -10.30 -18.92 14.81
N SER A 164 -10.83 -17.98 15.60
CA SER A 164 -11.84 -17.02 15.13
C SER A 164 -11.32 -16.13 13.99
N ARG A 165 -10.02 -15.79 13.99
CA ARG A 165 -9.37 -15.00 12.91
C ARG A 165 -9.01 -15.82 11.68
N ARG A 166 -8.89 -17.14 11.82
CA ARG A 166 -8.63 -18.08 10.70
C ARG A 166 -9.91 -18.50 9.96
N ARG A 167 -11.08 -18.16 10.49
CA ARG A 167 -12.37 -18.42 9.86
C ARG A 167 -12.41 -17.78 8.48
N GLU A 168 -12.71 -18.57 7.46
CA GLU A 168 -12.77 -18.13 6.06
C GLU A 168 -13.72 -16.93 5.88
N HIS A 169 -13.26 -15.91 5.16
CA HIS A 169 -14.05 -14.74 4.81
C HIS A 169 -14.78 -14.96 3.48
N LEU A 170 -15.97 -14.35 3.36
CA LEU A 170 -16.71 -14.31 2.11
C LEU A 170 -16.12 -13.15 1.28
N LEU A 171 -15.32 -13.49 0.27
CA LEU A 171 -14.70 -12.56 -0.67
C LEU A 171 -15.48 -12.51 -1.99
N ARG A 172 -15.15 -11.55 -2.86
CA ARG A 172 -15.73 -11.40 -4.22
C ARG A 172 -17.25 -11.34 -4.21
N SER A 173 -17.83 -10.60 -3.26
CA SER A 173 -19.28 -10.61 -3.04
C SER A 173 -19.77 -9.29 -2.48
N GLN A 174 -20.93 -8.86 -2.97
CA GLN A 174 -21.69 -7.73 -2.43
C GLN A 174 -22.38 -8.08 -1.08
N ASN A 175 -22.37 -9.36 -0.69
CA ASN A 175 -23.05 -9.87 0.50
C ASN A 175 -22.23 -9.67 1.77
N TYR A 176 -22.90 -9.39 2.90
CA TYR A 176 -22.24 -9.26 4.20
C TYR A 176 -21.51 -10.52 4.64
N CYS A 177 -20.21 -10.39 4.89
CA CYS A 177 -19.40 -11.41 5.53
C CYS A 177 -19.79 -11.55 7.02
N TRP A 178 -19.43 -12.67 7.65
CA TRP A 178 -19.64 -12.87 9.08
C TRP A 178 -18.95 -11.79 9.93
N CYS A 179 -17.83 -11.21 9.47
CA CYS A 179 -17.15 -10.12 10.16
C CYS A 179 -17.91 -8.79 10.13
N ASP A 180 -18.80 -8.58 9.15
CA ASP A 180 -19.71 -7.43 9.15
C ASP A 180 -20.84 -7.66 10.15
N LYS A 181 -21.37 -8.88 10.24
CA LYS A 181 -22.38 -9.26 11.23
C LYS A 181 -21.85 -9.08 12.67
N GLU A 182 -20.61 -9.50 12.93
CA GLU A 182 -19.89 -9.21 14.18
C GLU A 182 -19.77 -7.70 14.43
N SER A 183 -19.37 -6.93 13.43
CA SER A 183 -19.23 -5.46 13.56
C SER A 183 -20.56 -4.75 13.82
N ILE A 184 -21.66 -5.25 13.27
CA ILE A 184 -23.02 -4.75 13.52
C ILE A 184 -23.49 -5.15 14.93
N ALA A 185 -23.23 -6.40 15.35
CA ALA A 185 -23.56 -6.88 16.69
C ALA A 185 -22.82 -6.07 17.78
N LEU A 186 -21.54 -5.77 17.58
CA LEU A 186 -20.77 -4.90 18.48
C LEU A 186 -21.34 -3.48 18.54
N PHE A 187 -21.69 -2.89 17.39
CA PHE A 187 -22.30 -1.57 17.33
C PHE A 187 -23.66 -1.53 18.05
N ASN A 188 -24.51 -2.54 17.87
CA ASN A 188 -25.80 -2.66 18.57
C ASN A 188 -25.65 -2.83 20.09
N ASN A 189 -24.51 -3.36 20.55
CA ASN A 189 -24.14 -3.42 21.97
C ASN A 189 -23.36 -2.17 22.44
N ASN A 190 -23.45 -1.05 21.72
CA ASN A 190 -22.77 0.23 21.97
C ASN A 190 -21.23 0.17 21.95
N VAL A 191 -20.62 -0.90 21.44
CA VAL A 191 -19.17 -1.02 21.27
C VAL A 191 -18.76 -0.39 19.94
N ILE A 192 -18.24 0.83 20.01
CA ILE A 192 -17.81 1.57 18.81
C ILE A 192 -16.41 1.13 18.39
N ALA A 193 -16.32 0.46 17.24
CA ALA A 193 -15.04 0.09 16.65
C ALA A 193 -14.21 1.34 16.22
N PRO A 194 -12.89 1.36 16.44
CA PRO A 194 -12.02 2.46 16.04
C PRO A 194 -11.94 2.65 14.52
N SER A 195 -11.69 3.89 14.11
CA SER A 195 -11.56 4.30 12.72
C SER A 195 -10.12 4.18 12.22
N TYR A 196 -9.93 3.78 10.97
CA TYR A 196 -8.63 3.67 10.30
C TYR A 196 -8.70 4.17 8.85
N ILE A 197 -7.55 4.60 8.33
CA ILE A 197 -7.27 4.60 6.89
C ILE A 197 -6.64 3.25 6.54
N ILE A 198 -7.08 2.64 5.44
CA ILE A 198 -6.43 1.46 4.87
C ILE A 198 -5.51 1.95 3.75
N GLU A 199 -4.21 1.89 3.98
CA GLU A 199 -3.19 2.16 2.96
C GLU A 199 -2.87 0.84 2.26
N ILE A 200 -3.13 0.75 0.96
CA ILE A 200 -2.67 -0.36 0.12
C ILE A 200 -1.50 0.18 -0.70
N CYS A 201 -0.29 -0.15 -0.29
CA CYS A 201 0.94 0.35 -0.90
C CYS A 201 1.48 -0.68 -1.92
N ILE A 202 1.66 -0.25 -3.16
CA ILE A 202 2.41 -0.96 -4.20
C ILE A 202 3.84 -0.43 -4.21
N LYS A 203 4.82 -1.34 -4.18
CA LYS A 203 6.24 -0.99 -4.19
C LYS A 203 6.76 -0.78 -5.62
N PRO A 204 7.68 0.18 -5.82
CA PRO A 204 8.35 0.37 -7.10
C PRO A 204 9.03 -0.93 -7.57
N TRP A 205 9.04 -1.17 -8.87
CA TRP A 205 9.66 -2.35 -9.48
C TRP A 205 11.16 -2.45 -9.13
N ALA A 206 11.86 -1.32 -9.18
CA ALA A 206 13.30 -1.22 -8.91
C ALA A 206 13.71 -1.63 -7.49
N GLU A 207 12.79 -1.58 -6.51
CA GLU A 207 13.05 -1.94 -5.12
C GLU A 207 12.86 -3.44 -4.84
N CYS A 208 12.30 -4.20 -5.78
CA CYS A 208 11.94 -5.60 -5.56
C CYS A 208 13.18 -6.51 -5.50
N ALA A 209 13.54 -6.94 -4.29
CA ALA A 209 14.79 -7.67 -4.02
C ALA A 209 14.94 -9.01 -4.79
N SER A 210 13.82 -9.65 -5.18
CA SER A 210 13.82 -10.89 -5.97
C SER A 210 14.45 -10.75 -7.36
N MET A 211 14.51 -9.52 -7.91
CA MET A 211 14.99 -9.25 -9.27
C MET A 211 16.52 -9.17 -9.40
N LYS A 212 17.25 -8.89 -8.30
CA LYS A 212 18.68 -8.54 -8.34
C LYS A 212 19.64 -9.70 -8.69
N ASN A 213 19.14 -10.94 -8.73
CA ASN A 213 19.96 -12.15 -8.82
C ASN A 213 19.83 -12.94 -10.14
N SER A 214 19.13 -12.44 -11.16
CA SER A 214 19.00 -13.15 -12.45
C SER A 214 19.20 -12.23 -13.65
N SER A 215 20.07 -12.66 -14.56
CA SER A 215 20.48 -11.98 -15.80
C SER A 215 19.48 -12.14 -16.96
N SER A 216 18.25 -12.57 -16.69
CA SER A 216 17.18 -12.68 -17.69
C SER A 216 16.62 -11.32 -18.09
N LEU A 217 16.30 -11.15 -19.38
CA LEU A 217 15.61 -9.96 -19.90
C LEU A 217 14.23 -9.74 -19.25
N VAL A 218 13.60 -10.82 -18.77
CA VAL A 218 12.30 -10.78 -18.06
C VAL A 218 12.41 -10.04 -16.72
N ASN A 219 13.61 -9.87 -16.17
CA ASN A 219 13.85 -9.10 -14.94
C ASN A 219 14.24 -7.63 -15.20
N ILE A 220 14.55 -7.29 -16.46
CA ILE A 220 14.97 -5.93 -16.85
C ILE A 220 13.75 -5.02 -17.03
N LEU A 221 12.61 -5.59 -17.44
CA LEU A 221 11.34 -4.89 -17.64
C LEU A 221 10.33 -5.34 -16.59
N SER A 222 9.48 -4.43 -16.12
CA SER A 222 8.32 -4.86 -15.33
C SER A 222 7.37 -5.64 -16.23
N PRO A 223 6.90 -6.83 -15.86
CA PRO A 223 5.78 -7.44 -16.56
C PRO A 223 4.56 -6.52 -16.45
N TYR A 224 3.77 -6.45 -17.51
CA TYR A 224 2.43 -5.88 -17.43
C TYR A 224 1.48 -6.96 -16.91
N HIS A 225 0.54 -6.53 -16.08
CA HIS A 225 -0.47 -7.35 -15.43
C HIS A 225 -1.85 -6.94 -15.95
N GLU A 226 -2.64 -7.91 -16.37
CA GLU A 226 -4.09 -7.77 -16.54
C GLU A 226 -4.77 -7.89 -15.16
N ASP A 227 -5.86 -7.17 -14.95
CA ASP A 227 -6.67 -7.24 -13.73
C ASP A 227 -7.63 -8.45 -13.71
N GLU A 228 -8.53 -8.52 -12.74
CA GLU A 228 -9.50 -9.63 -12.65
C GLU A 228 -10.53 -9.71 -13.78
N GLU A 229 -10.69 -8.64 -14.59
CA GLU A 229 -11.55 -8.60 -15.77
C GLU A 229 -10.76 -8.84 -17.08
N GLY A 230 -9.45 -9.10 -17.00
CA GLY A 230 -8.56 -9.28 -18.15
C GLY A 230 -8.13 -7.96 -18.80
N LEU A 231 -8.18 -6.84 -18.06
CA LEU A 231 -7.93 -5.50 -18.57
C LEU A 231 -6.61 -4.95 -18.03
N CYS A 232 -5.81 -4.31 -18.90
CA CYS A 232 -4.55 -3.69 -18.50
C CYS A 232 -4.70 -2.17 -18.34
N TYR A 233 -4.44 -1.71 -17.12
CA TYR A 233 -4.53 -0.31 -16.71
C TYR A 233 -3.15 0.24 -16.35
N PHE A 234 -2.96 1.53 -16.61
CA PHE A 234 -1.77 2.29 -16.22
C PHE A 234 -2.18 3.57 -15.53
N ARG A 235 -1.44 3.95 -14.48
CA ARG A 235 -1.61 5.22 -13.79
C ARG A 235 -1.01 6.37 -14.61
N ARG A 236 -1.66 7.53 -14.56
CA ARG A 236 -1.15 8.84 -14.99
C ARG A 236 -1.46 9.83 -13.85
N GLN A 237 -1.07 11.10 -14.02
CA GLN A 237 -1.44 12.17 -13.09
C GLN A 237 -2.96 12.15 -12.82
N ALA A 238 -3.33 11.85 -11.57
CA ALA A 238 -4.70 11.73 -11.05
C ALA A 238 -5.69 10.91 -11.91
N SER A 239 -5.22 9.94 -12.72
CA SER A 239 -6.09 9.22 -13.64
C SER A 239 -5.59 7.81 -13.99
N VAL A 240 -6.52 6.90 -14.28
CA VAL A 240 -6.21 5.51 -14.67
C VAL A 240 -6.73 5.26 -16.08
N VAL A 241 -5.81 4.91 -16.99
CA VAL A 241 -6.09 4.73 -18.42
C VAL A 241 -5.95 3.26 -18.78
N GLN A 242 -6.91 2.74 -19.54
CA GLN A 242 -6.83 1.41 -20.13
C GLN A 242 -6.01 1.46 -21.41
N TYR A 243 -5.15 0.48 -21.62
CA TYR A 243 -4.36 0.37 -22.85
C TYR A 243 -4.68 -0.91 -23.61
N SER A 244 -4.63 -0.82 -24.94
CA SER A 244 -4.78 -1.97 -25.83
C SER A 244 -3.48 -2.78 -25.93
N LEU A 245 -3.59 -4.05 -26.35
CA LEU A 245 -2.43 -4.90 -26.61
C LEU A 245 -1.45 -4.29 -27.63
N CYS A 246 -1.96 -3.59 -28.65
CA CYS A 246 -1.14 -2.90 -29.63
C CYS A 246 -0.27 -1.80 -29.02
N GLU A 247 -0.84 -0.99 -28.12
CA GLU A 247 -0.12 0.07 -27.41
C GLU A 247 0.89 -0.53 -26.41
N MET A 248 0.50 -1.56 -25.66
CA MET A 248 1.42 -2.29 -24.76
C MET A 248 2.64 -2.86 -25.50
N ILE A 249 2.44 -3.45 -26.68
CA ILE A 249 3.54 -3.94 -27.53
C ILE A 249 4.43 -2.78 -28.01
N GLN A 250 3.86 -1.61 -28.30
CA GLN A 250 4.62 -0.43 -28.69
C GLN A 250 5.47 0.12 -27.53
N PHE A 251 4.91 0.26 -26.33
CA PHE A 251 5.68 0.67 -25.15
C PHE A 251 6.78 -0.33 -24.79
N THR A 252 6.45 -1.63 -24.75
CA THR A 252 7.46 -2.68 -24.50
C THR A 252 8.63 -2.60 -25.48
N ARG A 253 8.37 -2.35 -26.77
CA ARG A 253 9.41 -2.15 -27.79
C ARG A 253 10.24 -0.90 -27.54
N GLN A 254 9.63 0.19 -27.09
CA GLN A 254 10.31 1.44 -26.77
C GLN A 254 11.19 1.27 -25.52
N ASP A 255 10.65 0.71 -24.44
CA ASP A 255 11.35 0.44 -23.17
C ASP A 255 12.59 -0.46 -23.40
N VAL A 256 12.46 -1.51 -24.22
CA VAL A 256 13.58 -2.36 -24.66
C VAL A 256 14.64 -1.53 -25.40
N GLN A 257 14.23 -0.71 -26.37
CA GLN A 257 15.16 0.08 -27.17
C GLN A 257 15.94 1.09 -26.31
N ASP A 258 15.26 1.82 -25.43
CA ASP A 258 15.89 2.84 -24.60
C ASP A 258 16.82 2.22 -23.54
N TYR A 259 16.43 1.10 -22.90
CA TYR A 259 17.30 0.37 -21.99
C TYR A 259 18.61 -0.07 -22.67
N PHE A 260 18.51 -0.69 -23.85
CA PHE A 260 19.71 -1.16 -24.56
C PHE A 260 20.54 -0.01 -25.13
N LYS A 261 19.91 1.07 -25.59
CA LYS A 261 20.59 2.27 -26.10
C LYS A 261 21.45 2.94 -25.03
N GLU A 262 20.97 3.06 -23.79
CA GLU A 262 21.79 3.52 -22.67
C GLU A 262 22.99 2.60 -22.42
N LYS A 263 22.75 1.28 -22.45
CA LYS A 263 23.77 0.27 -22.12
C LYS A 263 24.87 0.21 -23.18
N ILE A 264 24.51 0.31 -24.45
CA ILE A 264 25.44 0.44 -25.59
C ILE A 264 26.27 1.71 -25.43
N LYS A 265 25.65 2.86 -25.15
CA LYS A 265 26.37 4.13 -24.95
C LYS A 265 27.41 4.04 -23.81
N LYS A 266 27.04 3.44 -22.67
CA LYS A 266 27.97 3.22 -21.54
C LYS A 266 29.15 2.30 -21.92
N LEU A 267 28.91 1.26 -22.73
CA LEU A 267 29.96 0.38 -23.24
C LEU A 267 30.87 1.08 -24.26
N GLU A 268 30.34 1.91 -25.14
CA GLU A 268 31.15 2.73 -26.08
C GLU A 268 32.05 3.74 -25.34
N GLU A 269 31.54 4.37 -24.29
CA GLU A 269 32.31 5.28 -23.43
C GLU A 269 33.45 4.53 -22.72
N GLN A 270 33.18 3.34 -22.17
CA GLN A 270 34.21 2.47 -21.57
C GLN A 270 35.25 2.01 -22.59
N LEU A 271 34.84 1.61 -23.80
CA LEU A 271 35.75 1.19 -24.86
C LEU A 271 36.69 2.32 -25.29
N LYS A 272 36.17 3.55 -25.45
CA LYS A 272 36.96 4.75 -25.75
C LYS A 272 37.99 5.03 -24.65
N MET A 273 37.60 4.92 -23.37
CA MET A 273 38.51 5.10 -22.23
C MET A 273 39.64 4.06 -22.20
N ILE A 274 39.34 2.79 -22.53
CA ILE A 274 40.34 1.72 -22.60
C ILE A 274 41.34 1.98 -23.74
N ILE A 275 40.87 2.35 -24.94
CA ILE A 275 41.73 2.68 -26.09
C ILE A 275 42.66 3.86 -25.77
N VAL A 276 42.14 4.93 -25.17
CA VAL A 276 42.95 6.10 -24.76
C VAL A 276 43.97 5.75 -23.68
N SER A 277 43.67 4.78 -22.81
CA SER A 277 44.58 4.32 -21.76
C SER A 277 45.68 3.40 -22.30
N GLY A 278 45.35 2.51 -23.25
CA GLY A 278 46.33 1.62 -23.90
C GLY A 278 47.37 2.39 -24.71
N ASN A 279 46.97 3.47 -25.38
CA ASN A 279 47.86 4.33 -26.16
C ASN A 279 48.82 5.21 -25.32
N LYS A 280 48.84 5.07 -23.98
CA LYS A 280 49.79 5.74 -23.08
C LYS A 280 50.91 4.84 -22.55
N ILE A 281 50.96 3.58 -22.99
CA ILE A 281 51.90 2.55 -22.49
C ILE A 281 52.95 2.16 -23.57
N LEU A 282 52.91 2.82 -24.74
CA LEU A 282 53.90 2.77 -25.81
C LEU A 282 54.61 4.13 -25.93
#